data_AF-A0A804PLE5-F1
#
_entry.id   AF-A0A804PLE5-F1
#
_cell.length_a   1.000
_cell.length_b   1.000
_cell.length_c   1.000
_cell.angle_alpha   90.00
_cell.angle_beta   90.00
_cell.angle_gamma   90.00
#
_symmetry.space_group_name_H-M   'P 1'
#
loop_
_entity.id
_entity.type
_entity.pdbx_description
1 polymer ?
#
loop_
_entity_poly.entity_id
_entity_poly.type
_entity_poly.pdbx_seq_one_letter_code
_entity_poly.pdbx_strand_id
1 'polypeptide(L)'
;MDKLAAAVVACVEGYFAEGPASSSRAGADGYKCVLNSKASEDAQANLARWEPAHGRFGFRHPYGQYARVGAAMRACAYCVEALCSCAGAEAQAPPHVKRLLRDACATVAVRCARVLGEASRSVATMSTSSSRALDFAVADMNTAVQELQADLRALPSMLAVKLGETSLMDTMPVFTVASLLVEISARVEGVVDAVDALATLANFKQLDDDDNDDKKGEAEMTIKVHPLNEPDTADESRENQTSKA
;
A
#
# COMPACT_ATOMS: atom_id res chain seq x y z
N MET A 1 -1.69 1.24 -0.64
CA MET A 1 -1.64 0.40 0.59
C MET A 1 -2.08 1.18 1.82
N ASP A 2 -1.79 2.48 1.91
CA ASP A 2 -2.07 3.30 3.10
C ASP A 2 -3.54 3.35 3.53
N LYS A 3 -4.48 3.39 2.57
CA LYS A 3 -5.92 3.32 2.88
C LYS A 3 -6.32 1.97 3.52
N LEU A 4 -5.67 0.88 3.12
CA LEU A 4 -5.87 -0.44 3.71
C LEU A 4 -5.26 -0.49 5.11
N ALA A 5 -4.06 0.08 5.30
CA ALA A 5 -3.40 0.20 6.59
C ALA A 5 -4.26 0.97 7.61
N ALA A 6 -4.79 2.12 7.22
CA ALA A 6 -5.69 2.91 8.04
C ALA A 6 -6.99 2.15 8.39
N ALA A 7 -7.53 1.38 7.45
CA ALA A 7 -8.74 0.59 7.68
C ALA A 7 -8.52 -0.53 8.71
N VAL A 8 -7.37 -1.22 8.70
CA VAL A 8 -7.03 -2.25 9.70
C VAL A 8 -7.10 -1.66 11.12
N VAL A 9 -6.44 -0.53 11.33
CA VAL A 9 -6.41 0.16 12.64
C VAL A 9 -7.81 0.61 13.04
N ALA A 10 -8.52 1.30 12.13
CA ALA A 10 -9.86 1.82 12.40
C ALA A 10 -10.87 0.72 12.73
N CYS A 11 -10.79 -0.45 12.10
CA CYS A 11 -11.71 -1.56 12.38
C CYS A 11 -11.43 -2.23 13.73
N VAL A 12 -10.16 -2.36 14.13
CA VAL A 12 -9.81 -2.84 15.49
C VAL A 12 -10.25 -1.82 16.54
N GLU A 13 -9.92 -0.54 16.37
CA GLU A 13 -10.35 0.52 17.29
C GLU A 13 -11.87 0.58 17.42
N GLY A 14 -12.59 0.47 16.29
CA GLY A 14 -14.05 0.43 16.27
C GLY A 14 -14.64 -0.76 17.04
N TYR A 15 -14.05 -1.94 16.93
CA TYR A 15 -14.51 -3.12 17.67
C TYR A 15 -14.29 -2.99 19.19
N PHE A 16 -13.15 -2.42 19.60
CA PHE A 16 -12.77 -2.27 21.01
C PHE A 16 -13.22 -0.94 21.65
N ALA A 17 -13.95 -0.09 20.93
CA ALA A 17 -14.48 1.16 21.48
C ALA A 17 -15.61 0.89 22.50
N GLU A 18 -15.60 1.63 23.61
CA GLU A 18 -16.68 1.61 24.61
C GLU A 18 -17.61 2.82 24.35
N GLY A 19 -18.63 2.65 23.49
CA GLY A 19 -19.60 3.70 23.16
C GLY A 19 -20.35 3.47 21.83
N PRO A 20 -21.43 4.23 21.52
CA PRO A 20 -22.18 4.06 20.27
C PRO A 20 -21.30 4.42 19.06
N ALA A 21 -21.28 3.53 18.07
CA ALA A 21 -20.39 3.43 16.90
C ALA A 21 -20.47 4.59 15.86
N SER A 22 -20.66 5.83 16.30
CA SER A 22 -21.12 6.93 15.44
C SER A 22 -20.02 7.79 14.79
N SER A 23 -18.73 7.64 15.15
CA SER A 23 -17.67 8.52 14.63
C SER A 23 -16.49 7.84 13.91
N SER A 24 -16.35 6.51 13.91
CA SER A 24 -15.14 5.83 13.38
C SER A 24 -15.24 5.24 11.97
N ARG A 25 -16.42 5.23 11.33
CA ARG A 25 -16.62 4.57 10.02
C ARG A 25 -15.88 5.22 8.84
N ALA A 26 -15.54 6.50 8.94
CA ALA A 26 -14.91 7.24 7.84
C ALA A 26 -13.51 6.72 7.47
N GLY A 27 -12.76 6.16 8.43
CA GLY A 27 -11.45 5.54 8.20
C GLY A 27 -11.52 4.05 7.85
N ALA A 28 -12.56 3.36 8.32
CA ALA A 28 -12.75 1.92 8.12
C ALA A 28 -12.99 1.54 6.66
N ASP A 29 -13.62 2.41 5.85
CA ASP A 29 -13.98 2.09 4.46
C ASP A 29 -12.81 2.16 3.46
N GLY A 30 -11.60 2.49 3.92
CA GLY A 30 -10.42 2.60 3.07
C GLY A 30 -10.08 1.33 2.29
N TYR A 31 -10.41 0.14 2.82
CA TYR A 31 -10.19 -1.14 2.12
C TYR A 31 -11.05 -1.29 0.85
N LYS A 32 -12.23 -0.64 0.79
CA LYS A 32 -13.16 -0.75 -0.35
C LYS A 32 -12.52 -0.26 -1.65
N CYS A 33 -11.61 0.71 -1.59
CA CYS A 33 -10.91 1.16 -2.79
C CYS A 33 -9.99 0.08 -3.35
N VAL A 34 -9.43 -0.78 -2.50
CA VAL A 34 -8.58 -1.91 -2.90
C VAL A 34 -9.43 -3.03 -3.49
N LEU A 35 -10.59 -3.33 -2.90
CA LEU A 35 -11.50 -4.33 -3.45
C LEU A 35 -12.00 -3.96 -4.85
N ASN A 36 -12.26 -2.68 -5.09
CA ASN A 36 -12.77 -2.17 -6.36
C ASN A 36 -11.68 -1.79 -7.39
N SER A 37 -10.39 -1.93 -7.07
CA SER A 37 -9.31 -1.45 -7.94
C SER A 37 -8.97 -2.38 -9.11
N LYS A 38 -9.45 -3.63 -9.12
CA LYS A 38 -9.00 -4.66 -10.08
C LYS A 38 -9.13 -4.22 -11.55
N ALA A 39 -10.31 -3.72 -11.94
CA ALA A 39 -10.56 -3.36 -13.34
C ALA A 39 -9.68 -2.19 -13.80
N SER A 40 -9.50 -1.18 -12.94
CA SER A 40 -8.62 -0.04 -13.24
C SER A 40 -7.14 -0.45 -13.27
N GLU A 41 -6.71 -1.30 -12.34
CA GLU A 41 -5.32 -1.80 -12.30
C GLU A 41 -4.99 -2.64 -13.55
N ASP A 42 -5.90 -3.54 -13.96
CA ASP A 42 -5.71 -4.36 -15.16
C ASP A 42 -5.65 -3.48 -16.42
N ALA A 43 -6.49 -2.45 -16.51
CA ALA A 43 -6.44 -1.47 -17.60
C ALA A 43 -5.10 -0.70 -17.62
N GLN A 44 -4.64 -0.22 -16.46
CA GLN A 44 -3.36 0.48 -16.33
C GLN A 44 -2.17 -0.43 -16.69
N ALA A 45 -2.15 -1.68 -16.23
CA ALA A 45 -1.09 -2.63 -16.54
C ALA A 45 -1.03 -2.93 -18.05
N ASN A 46 -2.18 -3.02 -18.72
CA ASN A 46 -2.26 -3.22 -20.16
C ASN A 46 -1.72 -2.01 -20.94
N LEU A 47 -2.00 -0.78 -20.49
CA LEU A 47 -1.47 0.43 -21.11
C LEU A 47 0.04 0.57 -20.88
N ALA A 48 0.49 0.37 -19.64
CA ALA A 48 1.88 0.54 -19.24
C ALA A 48 2.83 -0.41 -19.99
N ARG A 49 2.35 -1.59 -20.42
CA ARG A 49 3.14 -2.54 -21.23
C ARG A 49 3.65 -1.93 -22.55
N TRP A 50 2.97 -0.92 -23.08
CA TRP A 50 3.34 -0.24 -24.33
C TRP A 50 4.18 1.01 -24.12
N GLU A 51 4.46 1.40 -22.87
CA GLU A 51 5.27 2.57 -22.61
C GLU A 51 6.74 2.30 -23.00
N PRO A 52 7.38 3.23 -23.73
CA PRO A 52 8.82 3.17 -23.93
C PRO A 52 9.52 3.31 -22.57
N ALA A 53 10.79 2.89 -22.49
CA ALA A 53 11.55 3.08 -21.26
C ALA A 53 11.66 4.58 -20.91
N HIS A 54 11.41 4.94 -19.66
CA HIS A 54 11.46 6.31 -19.16
C HIS A 54 11.75 6.36 -17.65
N GLY A 55 12.45 7.40 -17.19
CA GLY A 55 12.70 7.63 -15.76
C GLY A 55 13.21 6.41 -15.00
N ARG A 56 12.40 5.90 -14.05
CA ARG A 56 12.67 4.70 -13.24
C ARG A 56 12.15 3.40 -13.86
N PHE A 57 11.41 3.49 -14.96
CA PHE A 57 10.82 2.38 -15.70
C PHE A 57 11.71 2.02 -16.88
N GLY A 58 12.58 1.03 -16.68
CA GLY A 58 13.59 0.63 -17.66
C GLY A 58 13.05 -0.19 -18.84
N PHE A 59 13.93 -0.56 -19.76
CA PHE A 59 13.62 -1.49 -20.84
C PHE A 59 13.15 -2.83 -20.26
N ARG A 60 12.03 -3.38 -20.78
CA ARG A 60 11.39 -4.62 -20.30
C ARG A 60 10.96 -4.57 -18.82
N HIS A 61 10.49 -3.41 -18.36
CA HIS A 61 9.93 -3.27 -17.01
C HIS A 61 8.83 -4.31 -16.71
N PRO A 62 8.82 -4.93 -15.52
CA PRO A 62 7.92 -6.05 -15.22
C PRO A 62 6.54 -5.58 -14.74
N TYR A 63 5.80 -4.85 -15.59
CA TYR A 63 4.48 -4.29 -15.25
C TYR A 63 3.47 -5.31 -14.69
N GLY A 64 3.56 -6.58 -15.10
CA GLY A 64 2.70 -7.64 -14.57
C GLY A 64 2.86 -7.92 -13.08
N GLN A 65 3.98 -7.54 -12.46
CA GLN A 65 4.19 -7.74 -11.02
C GLN A 65 3.34 -6.78 -10.16
N TYR A 66 2.98 -5.60 -10.67
CA TYR A 66 2.05 -4.70 -9.98
C TYR A 66 0.67 -5.32 -9.81
N ALA A 67 0.21 -6.11 -10.79
CA ALA A 67 -1.05 -6.85 -10.68
C ALA A 67 -1.00 -7.92 -9.58
N ARG A 68 0.18 -8.53 -9.33
CA ARG A 68 0.37 -9.47 -8.22
C ARG A 68 0.33 -8.78 -6.86
N VAL A 69 0.97 -7.62 -6.75
CA VAL A 69 0.87 -6.76 -5.54
C VAL A 69 -0.60 -6.40 -5.28
N GLY A 70 -1.33 -5.94 -6.30
CA GLY A 70 -2.76 -5.66 -6.18
C GLY A 70 -3.59 -6.88 -5.76
N ALA A 71 -3.27 -8.07 -6.27
CA ALA A 71 -3.95 -9.31 -5.90
C ALA A 71 -3.71 -9.68 -4.43
N ALA A 72 -2.47 -9.58 -3.94
CA ALA A 72 -2.13 -9.78 -2.54
C ALA A 72 -2.83 -8.75 -1.63
N MET A 73 -2.84 -7.47 -2.04
CA MET A 73 -3.55 -6.41 -1.31
C MET A 73 -5.05 -6.68 -1.21
N ARG A 74 -5.69 -7.17 -2.27
CA ARG A 74 -7.11 -7.57 -2.25
C ARG A 74 -7.36 -8.75 -1.31
N ALA A 75 -6.49 -9.75 -1.30
CA ALA A 75 -6.58 -10.87 -0.37
C ALA A 75 -6.56 -10.40 1.09
N CYS A 76 -5.70 -9.43 1.41
CA CYS A 76 -5.70 -8.76 2.71
C CYS A 76 -6.99 -7.96 2.95
N ALA A 77 -7.45 -7.17 1.98
CA ALA A 77 -8.65 -6.35 2.08
C ALA A 77 -9.94 -7.16 2.37
N TYR A 78 -10.07 -8.38 1.84
CA TYR A 78 -11.20 -9.26 2.18
C TYR A 78 -11.20 -9.66 3.67
N CYS A 79 -10.02 -9.94 4.25
CA CYS A 79 -9.91 -10.22 5.68
C CYS A 79 -10.23 -8.98 6.53
N VAL A 80 -9.83 -7.79 6.07
CA VAL A 80 -10.20 -6.52 6.71
C VAL A 80 -11.70 -6.28 6.65
N GLU A 81 -12.35 -6.53 5.51
CA GLU A 81 -13.81 -6.44 5.39
C GLU A 81 -14.52 -7.33 6.41
N ALA A 82 -14.09 -8.58 6.57
CA ALA A 82 -14.62 -9.49 7.57
C ALA A 82 -14.43 -8.94 9.00
N LEU A 83 -13.25 -8.40 9.31
CA LEU A 83 -12.97 -7.76 10.60
C LEU A 83 -13.88 -6.54 10.86
N CYS A 84 -14.06 -5.69 9.85
CA CYS A 84 -14.93 -4.51 9.95
C CYS A 84 -16.40 -4.92 10.13
N SER A 85 -16.83 -6.03 9.51
CA SER A 85 -18.16 -6.61 9.75
C SER A 85 -18.33 -7.06 11.21
N CYS A 86 -17.30 -7.62 11.84
CA CYS A 86 -17.32 -7.95 13.28
C CYS A 86 -17.42 -6.68 14.15
N ALA A 87 -16.76 -5.59 13.78
CA ALA A 87 -16.86 -4.30 14.49
C ALA A 87 -18.28 -3.70 14.44
N GLY A 88 -19.01 -3.93 13.35
CA GLY A 88 -20.39 -3.44 13.17
C GLY A 88 -21.49 -4.39 13.67
N ALA A 89 -21.15 -5.61 14.10
CA ALA A 89 -22.13 -6.62 14.49
C ALA A 89 -22.82 -6.29 15.83
N GLU A 90 -24.07 -6.75 15.98
CA GLU A 90 -24.88 -6.61 17.19
C GLU A 90 -24.44 -7.57 18.31
N ALA A 91 -23.95 -8.77 17.92
CA ALA A 91 -23.41 -9.77 18.83
C ALA A 91 -21.97 -9.42 19.25
N GLN A 92 -21.83 -8.51 20.20
CA GLN A 92 -20.54 -8.09 20.73
C GLN A 92 -20.19 -8.76 22.05
N ALA A 93 -18.90 -9.06 22.23
CA ALA A 93 -18.41 -9.55 23.51
C ALA A 93 -18.59 -8.51 24.62
N PRO A 94 -18.79 -8.94 25.88
CA PRO A 94 -18.87 -8.03 27.01
C PRO A 94 -17.63 -7.13 27.15
N PRO A 95 -17.77 -5.88 27.65
CA PRO A 95 -16.65 -4.93 27.74
C PRO A 95 -15.45 -5.45 28.54
N HIS A 96 -15.70 -6.22 29.60
CA HIS A 96 -14.63 -6.81 30.40
C HIS A 96 -13.81 -7.86 29.63
N VAL A 97 -14.41 -8.60 28.68
CA VAL A 97 -13.67 -9.57 27.83
C VAL A 97 -12.87 -8.80 26.78
N LYS A 98 -13.49 -7.79 26.16
CA LYS A 98 -12.83 -6.92 25.16
C LYS A 98 -11.54 -6.31 25.72
N ARG A 99 -11.55 -5.82 26.97
CA ARG A 99 -10.37 -5.23 27.62
C ARG A 99 -9.19 -6.19 27.75
N LEU A 100 -9.40 -7.51 27.81
CA LEU A 100 -8.32 -8.48 27.96
C LEU A 100 -7.41 -8.58 26.73
N LEU A 101 -7.94 -8.30 25.54
CA LEU A 101 -7.21 -8.46 24.28
C LEU A 101 -7.11 -7.16 23.47
N ARG A 102 -7.65 -6.06 23.99
CA ARG A 102 -7.64 -4.75 23.33
C ARG A 102 -6.23 -4.31 22.95
N ASP A 103 -5.32 -4.30 23.92
CA ASP A 103 -3.98 -3.74 23.72
C ASP A 103 -3.14 -4.61 22.78
N ALA A 104 -3.22 -5.93 22.92
CA ALA A 104 -2.57 -6.89 22.03
C ALA A 104 -3.10 -6.75 20.58
N CYS A 105 -4.43 -6.70 20.40
CA CYS A 105 -5.02 -6.53 19.06
C CYS A 105 -4.69 -5.14 18.47
N ALA A 106 -4.77 -4.07 19.25
CA ALA A 106 -4.41 -2.73 18.79
C ALA A 106 -2.94 -2.67 18.35
N THR A 107 -2.05 -3.30 19.11
CA THR A 107 -0.62 -3.38 18.78
C THR A 107 -0.42 -4.09 17.44
N VAL A 108 -0.99 -5.29 17.24
CA VAL A 108 -0.87 -6.01 15.97
C VAL A 108 -1.43 -5.21 14.80
N ALA A 109 -2.57 -4.52 14.98
CA ALA A 109 -3.17 -3.68 13.94
C ALA A 109 -2.22 -2.53 13.51
N VAL A 110 -1.62 -1.85 14.48
CA VAL A 110 -0.63 -0.78 14.22
C VAL A 110 0.61 -1.34 13.53
N ARG A 111 1.10 -2.53 13.93
CA ARG A 111 2.25 -3.17 13.25
C ARG A 111 1.92 -3.55 11.81
N CYS A 112 0.75 -4.13 11.55
CA CYS A 112 0.26 -4.42 10.19
C CYS A 112 0.22 -3.15 9.33
N ALA A 113 -0.34 -2.07 9.89
CA ALA A 113 -0.42 -0.78 9.20
C ALA A 113 0.96 -0.20 8.89
N ARG A 114 1.92 -0.35 9.82
CA ARG A 114 3.31 0.06 9.61
C ARG A 114 3.96 -0.70 8.45
N VAL A 115 3.82 -2.03 8.41
CA VAL A 115 4.36 -2.88 7.33
C VAL A 115 3.76 -2.46 5.98
N LEU A 116 2.44 -2.31 5.90
CA LEU A 116 1.76 -1.85 4.69
C LEU A 116 2.24 -0.45 4.24
N GLY A 117 2.53 0.44 5.18
CA GLY A 117 3.08 1.77 4.90
C GLY A 117 4.52 1.72 4.37
N GLU A 118 5.40 0.88 4.96
CA GLU A 118 6.76 0.68 4.45
C GLU A 118 6.75 0.03 3.06
N ALA A 119 5.88 -0.95 2.83
CA ALA A 119 5.69 -1.56 1.51
C ALA A 119 5.18 -0.53 0.48
N SER A 120 4.25 0.35 0.88
CA SER A 120 3.77 1.47 0.05
C SER A 120 4.93 2.39 -0.35
N ARG A 121 5.77 2.78 0.62
CA ARG A 121 6.95 3.63 0.39
C ARG A 121 7.96 2.98 -0.55
N SER A 122 8.24 1.69 -0.36
CA SER A 122 9.14 0.92 -1.24
C SER A 122 8.67 0.98 -2.70
N VAL A 123 7.39 0.70 -2.96
CA VAL A 123 6.82 0.75 -4.31
C VAL A 123 6.78 2.18 -4.87
N ALA A 124 6.37 3.16 -4.07
CA ALA A 124 6.26 4.56 -4.51
C ALA A 124 7.61 5.17 -4.86
N THR A 125 8.66 4.81 -4.11
CA THR A 125 10.02 5.28 -4.36
C THR A 125 10.80 4.38 -5.33
N MET A 126 10.28 3.21 -5.68
CA MET A 126 10.99 2.17 -6.45
C MET A 126 12.41 1.96 -5.91
N SER A 127 12.52 1.91 -4.59
CA SER A 127 13.79 1.87 -3.89
C SER A 127 13.87 0.75 -2.86
N THR A 128 15.07 0.19 -2.74
CA THR A 128 15.40 -0.78 -1.68
C THR A 128 15.83 -0.12 -0.38
N SER A 129 15.94 1.22 -0.29
CA SER A 129 16.32 1.89 0.96
C SER A 129 15.29 1.67 2.08
N SER A 130 14.01 1.45 1.73
CA SER A 130 12.97 1.04 2.66
C SER A 130 13.01 -0.44 3.05
N SER A 131 13.84 -1.28 2.42
CA SER A 131 13.90 -2.73 2.66
C SER A 131 14.28 -3.04 4.11
N ARG A 132 15.31 -2.39 4.67
CA ARG A 132 15.69 -2.62 6.08
C ARG A 132 14.59 -2.19 7.06
N ALA A 133 13.92 -1.07 6.77
CA ALA A 133 12.82 -0.59 7.60
C ALA A 133 11.60 -1.51 7.52
N LEU A 134 11.34 -2.07 6.34
CA LEU A 134 10.31 -3.06 6.08
C LEU A 134 10.61 -4.39 6.79
N ASP A 135 11.82 -4.93 6.68
CA ASP A 135 12.25 -6.16 7.37
C ASP A 135 12.08 -6.03 8.88
N PHE A 136 12.52 -4.90 9.44
CA PHE A 136 12.33 -4.62 10.86
C PHE A 136 10.83 -4.51 11.22
N ALA A 137 10.01 -3.89 10.38
CA ALA A 137 8.57 -3.81 10.58
C ALA A 137 7.90 -5.19 10.54
N VAL A 138 8.33 -6.08 9.65
CA VAL A 138 7.81 -7.45 9.54
C VAL A 138 8.19 -8.26 10.78
N ALA A 139 9.45 -8.19 11.21
CA ALA A 139 9.89 -8.87 12.43
C ALA A 139 9.10 -8.42 13.66
N ASP A 140 8.91 -7.11 13.82
CA ASP A 140 8.15 -6.49 14.90
C ASP A 140 6.65 -6.87 14.86
N MET A 141 6.04 -6.91 13.67
CA MET A 141 4.68 -7.44 13.47
C MET A 141 4.58 -8.90 13.90
N ASN A 142 5.54 -9.73 13.52
CA ASN A 142 5.54 -11.16 13.85
C ASN A 142 5.71 -11.41 15.34
N THR A 143 6.54 -10.63 16.03
CA THR A 143 6.61 -10.67 17.50
C THR A 143 5.26 -10.34 18.12
N ALA A 144 4.60 -9.26 17.70
CA ALA A 144 3.28 -8.88 18.23
C ALA A 144 2.21 -9.95 17.96
N VAL A 145 2.25 -10.62 16.81
CA VAL A 145 1.35 -11.74 16.49
C VAL A 145 1.58 -12.93 17.42
N GLN A 146 2.84 -13.27 17.71
CA GLN A 146 3.16 -14.36 18.65
C GLN A 146 2.66 -14.05 20.07
N GLU A 147 2.80 -12.80 20.52
CA GLU A 147 2.26 -12.33 21.80
C GLU A 147 0.74 -12.46 21.84
N LEU A 148 0.03 -11.96 20.81
CA LEU A 148 -1.43 -12.10 20.71
C LEU A 148 -1.87 -13.57 20.73
N GLN A 149 -1.15 -14.46 20.03
CA GLN A 149 -1.44 -15.88 20.06
C GLN A 149 -1.19 -16.51 21.44
N ALA A 150 -0.17 -16.05 22.18
CA ALA A 150 0.06 -16.49 23.54
C ALA A 150 -1.09 -16.05 24.47
N ASP A 151 -1.53 -14.81 24.35
CA ASP A 151 -2.67 -14.27 25.11
C ASP A 151 -3.97 -15.03 24.80
N LEU A 152 -4.23 -15.35 23.53
CA LEU A 152 -5.38 -16.16 23.13
C LEU A 152 -5.37 -17.55 23.76
N ARG A 153 -4.20 -18.20 23.84
CA ARG A 153 -4.05 -19.51 24.49
C ARG A 153 -4.25 -19.42 26.01
N ALA A 154 -3.86 -18.30 26.63
CA ALA A 154 -4.03 -18.06 28.07
C ALA A 154 -5.43 -17.54 28.45
N LEU A 155 -6.22 -17.04 27.49
CA LEU A 155 -7.51 -16.42 27.75
C LEU A 155 -8.49 -17.33 28.51
N PRO A 156 -8.68 -18.62 28.15
CA PRO A 156 -9.63 -19.49 28.84
C PRO A 156 -9.32 -19.66 30.34
N SER A 157 -8.03 -19.80 30.70
CA SER A 157 -7.62 -19.94 32.09
C SER A 157 -7.77 -18.63 32.86
N MET A 158 -7.51 -17.48 32.23
CA MET A 158 -7.74 -16.17 32.84
C MET A 158 -9.23 -15.93 33.15
N LEU A 159 -10.12 -16.34 32.24
CA LEU A 159 -11.57 -16.19 32.42
C LEU A 159 -12.10 -17.08 33.55
N ALA A 160 -11.62 -18.32 33.63
CA ALA A 160 -11.97 -19.26 34.69
C ALA A 160 -11.57 -18.75 36.08
N VAL A 161 -10.43 -18.06 36.19
CA VAL A 161 -9.91 -17.53 37.47
C VAL A 161 -10.54 -16.18 37.84
N LYS A 162 -10.74 -15.28 36.87
CA LYS A 162 -11.08 -13.88 37.16
C LYS A 162 -12.57 -13.56 37.17
N LEU A 163 -13.40 -14.26 36.40
CA LEU A 163 -14.70 -13.70 36.03
C LEU A 163 -15.94 -14.52 36.36
N GLY A 164 -15.83 -15.78 36.79
CA GLY A 164 -16.90 -16.60 37.41
C GLY A 164 -18.20 -16.84 36.62
N GLU A 165 -18.51 -16.03 35.61
CA GLU A 165 -19.82 -15.90 34.96
C GLU A 165 -19.72 -15.71 33.44
N THR A 166 -18.53 -15.60 32.85
CA THR A 166 -18.37 -15.49 31.39
C THR A 166 -18.55 -16.83 30.71
N SER A 167 -19.59 -16.94 29.88
CA SER A 167 -19.80 -18.09 29.02
C SER A 167 -18.75 -18.11 27.90
N LEU A 168 -18.39 -19.31 27.42
CA LEU A 168 -17.59 -19.47 26.23
C LEU A 168 -18.18 -18.68 25.04
N MET A 169 -19.51 -18.61 24.94
CA MET A 169 -20.21 -17.89 23.89
C MET A 169 -19.93 -16.38 23.91
N ASP A 170 -19.72 -15.79 25.09
CA ASP A 170 -19.43 -14.37 25.26
C ASP A 170 -18.01 -14.00 24.79
N THR A 171 -17.13 -15.00 24.68
CA THR A 171 -15.72 -14.82 24.33
C THR A 171 -15.45 -15.05 22.84
N MET A 172 -16.32 -15.81 22.17
CA MET A 172 -16.22 -16.14 20.75
C MET A 172 -16.02 -14.92 19.83
N PRO A 173 -16.70 -13.77 20.03
CA PRO A 173 -16.48 -12.60 19.18
C PRO A 173 -15.04 -12.06 19.27
N VAL A 174 -14.45 -12.03 20.48
CA VAL A 174 -13.06 -11.57 20.65
C VAL A 174 -12.07 -12.57 20.06
N PHE A 175 -12.29 -13.87 20.23
CA PHE A 175 -11.48 -14.90 19.56
C PHE A 175 -11.53 -14.75 18.04
N THR A 176 -12.72 -14.48 17.49
CA THR A 176 -12.92 -14.29 16.04
C THR A 176 -12.15 -13.08 15.53
N VAL A 177 -12.27 -11.94 16.22
CA VAL A 177 -11.53 -10.71 15.87
C VAL A 177 -10.03 -10.90 15.93
N ALA A 178 -9.52 -11.51 17.01
CA ALA A 178 -8.10 -11.75 17.15
C ALA A 178 -7.58 -12.73 16.09
N SER A 179 -8.35 -13.78 15.77
CA SER A 179 -8.00 -14.75 14.71
C SER A 179 -8.00 -14.11 13.32
N LEU A 180 -8.98 -13.25 13.02
CA LEU A 180 -9.00 -12.47 11.79
C LEU A 180 -7.80 -11.53 11.69
N LEU A 181 -7.37 -10.95 12.82
CA LEU A 181 -6.20 -10.08 12.83
C LEU A 181 -4.90 -10.85 12.58
N VAL A 182 -4.75 -12.06 13.15
CA VAL A 182 -3.64 -12.97 12.81
C VAL A 182 -3.65 -13.32 11.32
N GLU A 183 -4.82 -13.60 10.76
CA GLU A 183 -4.96 -13.86 9.32
C GLU A 183 -4.60 -12.64 8.48
N ILE A 184 -5.01 -11.43 8.88
CA ILE A 184 -4.63 -10.18 8.23
C ILE A 184 -3.09 -10.02 8.24
N SER A 185 -2.42 -10.29 9.37
CA SER A 185 -0.95 -10.24 9.43
C SER A 185 -0.31 -11.18 8.41
N ALA A 186 -0.79 -12.42 8.28
CA ALA A 186 -0.31 -13.37 7.27
C ALA A 186 -0.58 -12.88 5.84
N ARG A 187 -1.71 -12.20 5.59
CA ARG A 187 -1.99 -11.58 4.29
C ARG A 187 -1.10 -10.37 4.02
N VAL A 188 -0.70 -9.62 5.04
CA VAL A 188 0.26 -8.52 4.94
C VAL A 188 1.64 -9.05 4.56
N GLU A 189 2.10 -10.17 5.12
CA GLU A 189 3.34 -10.84 4.67
C GLU A 189 3.27 -11.19 3.18
N GLY A 190 2.15 -11.74 2.71
CA GLY A 190 1.96 -12.00 1.28
C GLY A 190 2.00 -10.74 0.39
N VAL A 191 1.67 -9.56 0.93
CA VAL A 191 1.87 -8.28 0.23
C VAL A 191 3.37 -7.93 0.18
N VAL A 192 4.10 -8.15 1.27
CA VAL A 192 5.56 -7.95 1.32
C VAL A 192 6.25 -8.85 0.30
N ASP A 193 5.94 -10.14 0.26
CA ASP A 193 6.51 -11.09 -0.71
C ASP A 193 6.28 -10.63 -2.16
N ALA A 194 5.08 -10.11 -2.47
CA ALA A 194 4.76 -9.61 -3.79
C ALA A 194 5.53 -8.31 -4.12
N VAL A 195 5.74 -7.43 -3.13
CA VAL A 195 6.54 -6.21 -3.27
C VAL A 195 8.01 -6.54 -3.44
N ASP A 196 8.55 -7.51 -2.72
CA ASP A 196 9.95 -7.95 -2.86
C ASP A 196 10.21 -8.59 -4.22
N ALA A 197 9.26 -9.41 -4.69
CA ALA A 197 9.31 -9.97 -6.05
C ALA A 197 9.29 -8.86 -7.13
N LEU A 198 8.42 -7.85 -6.95
CA LEU A 198 8.39 -6.67 -7.83
C LEU A 198 9.73 -5.92 -7.77
N ALA A 199 10.22 -5.60 -6.58
CA ALA A 199 11.45 -4.83 -6.37
C ALA A 199 12.66 -5.51 -7.02
N THR A 200 12.77 -6.83 -6.83
CA THR A 200 13.82 -7.66 -7.43
C THR A 200 13.76 -7.63 -8.95
N LEU A 201 12.59 -7.89 -9.54
CA LEU A 201 12.46 -7.97 -10.99
C LEU A 201 12.53 -6.60 -11.69
N ALA A 202 12.11 -5.54 -10.99
CA ALA A 202 12.14 -4.17 -11.49
C ALA A 202 13.48 -3.47 -11.23
N ASN A 203 14.44 -4.13 -10.58
CA ASN A 203 15.72 -3.56 -10.17
C ASN A 203 15.56 -2.24 -9.40
N PHE A 204 14.74 -2.25 -8.34
CA PHE A 204 14.61 -1.10 -7.45
C PHE A 204 15.99 -0.64 -6.98
N LYS A 205 16.21 0.68 -6.98
CA LYS A 205 17.54 1.26 -6.70
C LYS A 205 17.70 1.54 -5.22
N GLN A 206 18.90 1.36 -4.70
CA GLN A 206 19.23 1.94 -3.41
C GLN A 206 19.29 3.46 -3.59
N LEU A 207 18.54 4.22 -2.79
CA LEU A 207 18.79 5.64 -2.62
C LEU A 207 19.97 5.73 -1.66
N ASP A 208 21.13 6.09 -2.18
CA ASP A 208 22.25 6.50 -1.33
C ASP A 208 21.85 7.84 -0.70
N ASP A 209 21.93 7.95 0.63
CA ASP A 209 21.57 9.16 1.41
C ASP A 209 22.56 10.34 1.18
N ASP A 210 23.27 10.37 0.05
CA ASP A 210 24.43 11.24 -0.19
C ASP A 210 24.30 12.12 -1.45
N ASP A 211 23.08 12.55 -1.78
CA ASP A 211 22.91 13.74 -2.63
C ASP A 211 23.10 15.00 -1.78
N ASN A 212 24.36 15.26 -1.44
CA ASN A 212 24.82 16.60 -1.16
C ASN A 212 24.56 17.44 -2.43
N ASP A 213 23.71 18.46 -2.31
CA ASP A 213 23.59 19.55 -3.27
C ASP A 213 25.00 19.99 -3.71
N ASP A 214 25.32 19.84 -5.00
CA ASP A 214 26.24 20.67 -5.80
C ASP A 214 26.94 19.85 -6.90
N LYS A 215 26.26 19.65 -8.04
CA LYS A 215 26.91 19.80 -9.37
C LYS A 215 25.94 20.38 -10.38
N LYS A 216 25.89 21.72 -10.37
CA LYS A 216 25.52 22.53 -11.54
C LYS A 216 26.56 22.25 -12.64
N GLY A 217 26.23 21.36 -13.56
CA GLY A 217 26.99 21.10 -14.77
C GLY A 217 26.15 21.50 -15.98
N GLU A 218 26.46 22.64 -16.57
CA GLU A 218 25.91 23.09 -17.86
C GLU A 218 26.16 22.01 -18.92
N ALA A 219 25.09 21.42 -19.44
CA ALA A 219 25.10 20.72 -20.71
C ALA A 219 24.39 21.61 -21.73
N GLU A 220 25.16 22.43 -22.42
CA GLU A 220 24.74 23.15 -23.61
C GLU A 220 24.37 22.12 -24.70
N MET A 221 23.08 21.88 -24.88
CA MET A 221 22.57 21.09 -26.01
C MET A 221 22.38 22.05 -27.19
N THR A 222 23.41 22.19 -28.04
CA THR A 222 23.27 22.84 -29.34
C THR A 222 22.29 22.05 -30.20
N ILE A 223 21.03 22.48 -30.21
CA ILE A 223 20.04 22.10 -31.20
C ILE A 223 20.44 22.81 -32.51
N LYS A 224 20.94 22.05 -33.49
CA LYS A 224 21.03 22.52 -34.88
C LYS A 224 19.61 22.67 -35.41
N VAL A 225 19.07 23.88 -35.29
CA VAL A 225 17.88 24.31 -36.02
C VAL A 225 18.24 24.50 -37.49
N HIS A 226 17.62 23.70 -38.35
CA HIS A 226 17.56 23.96 -39.79
C HIS A 226 16.76 25.25 -40.02
N PRO A 227 17.26 26.26 -40.76
CA PRO A 227 16.45 27.42 -41.10
C PRO A 227 15.54 27.08 -42.27
N LEU A 228 14.23 27.07 -42.02
CA LEU A 228 13.18 27.23 -43.01
C LEU A 228 12.79 28.72 -43.05
N ASN A 229 12.78 29.27 -44.28
CA ASN A 229 12.26 30.57 -44.71
C ASN A 229 13.00 31.86 -44.28
N GLU A 230 13.64 32.49 -45.28
CA GLU A 230 13.83 33.94 -45.34
C GLU A 230 12.68 34.58 -46.13
N PRO A 231 12.13 35.74 -45.71
CA PRO A 231 11.20 36.51 -46.53
C PRO A 231 11.89 37.69 -47.25
N ASP A 232 11.49 37.82 -48.52
CA ASP A 232 11.51 38.95 -49.47
C ASP A 232 12.27 40.25 -49.10
N THR A 233 13.15 40.66 -50.01
CA THR A 233 13.21 42.08 -50.43
C THR A 233 13.50 42.18 -51.93
N ALA A 234 12.67 42.99 -52.59
CA ALA A 234 12.78 43.42 -53.97
C ALA A 234 14.01 44.33 -54.18
N ASP A 235 14.61 44.27 -55.37
CA ASP A 235 14.88 45.49 -56.15
C ASP A 235 15.03 45.19 -57.64
N GLU A 236 14.56 46.15 -58.42
CA GLU A 236 14.45 46.22 -59.86
C GLU A 236 15.82 46.29 -60.55
N SER A 237 15.92 45.79 -61.78
CA SER A 237 16.01 46.64 -62.98
C SER A 237 16.51 45.89 -64.23
N ARG A 238 15.73 46.04 -65.31
CA ARG A 238 16.08 46.27 -66.74
C ARG A 238 17.08 45.30 -67.40
N GLU A 239 16.81 44.70 -68.57
CA GLU A 239 16.54 45.38 -69.85
C GLU A 239 16.15 44.35 -70.95
N ASN A 240 15.19 44.71 -71.82
CA ASN A 240 15.11 44.60 -73.31
C ASN A 240 15.73 43.36 -74.04
N GLN A 241 15.20 42.77 -75.13
CA GLN A 241 14.23 43.18 -76.15
C GLN A 241 13.99 41.99 -77.14
N THR A 242 12.81 41.91 -77.78
CA THR A 242 12.49 41.38 -79.15
C THR A 242 12.69 39.86 -79.42
N SER A 243 11.92 39.12 -80.23
CA SER A 243 10.86 39.36 -81.23
C SER A 243 10.16 38.03 -81.58
N LYS A 244 8.87 38.11 -81.95
CA LYS A 244 8.08 37.33 -82.94
C LYS A 244 8.47 35.87 -83.28
N ALA A 245 7.50 34.96 -83.15
CA ALA A 245 6.55 34.58 -84.22
C ALA A 245 5.34 33.85 -83.62
#